data_AF-A0A1A2PDA8-F1
#
_entry.id   AF-A0A1A2PDA8-F1
#
_cell.length_a   1.000
_cell.length_b   1.000
_cell.length_c   1.000
_cell.angle_alpha   90.00
_cell.angle_beta   90.00
_cell.angle_gamma   90.00
#
_symmetry.space_group_name_H-M   'P 1'
#
loop_
_entity.id
_entity.type
_entity.pdbx_description
1 polymer ?
#
loop_
_entity_poly.entity_id
_entity_poly.type
_entity_poly.pdbx_seq_one_letter_code
_entity_poly.pdbx_strand_id
1 'polypeptide(L)'
;MTFSAARAAARWIAPFLTVAAVVGTGLVAHPAPTLRLADAADPLAGAPFYVNPNSAAMRAAQHADPPSPELTAVANTPQAYWIVPGGSAATVGQYVGDANAAGAIPVLSIYGIPHRDCGSFAAGGMGSGADYRSWIDGIAGGVGGSRVAIVLEPDALAMADCLSADQRQERYDLIRYAVDSLTKDPAAAVYVDAGHLRWHSPEDMAARLNQAGVGHARGFSVNTANFYTTEDEIGYGEAISGLTNGAHYVVDTSRNGAGPAPDSRLNWCNPSGRALGTPPTAATAGAHADAYLWIKRPGESDGSCDNGDPPAGTFVNQYAIDLARNAGH
;
A
#
# COMPACT_ATOMS: atom_id res chain seq x y z
N MET A 1 -84.73 -10.88 -55.27
CA MET A 1 -84.87 -11.82 -54.14
C MET A 1 -83.71 -11.57 -53.17
N THR A 2 -84.02 -11.48 -51.87
CA THR A 2 -83.13 -11.50 -50.66
C THR A 2 -82.09 -10.37 -50.51
N PHE A 3 -82.39 -9.26 -49.79
CA PHE A 3 -82.14 -8.96 -48.35
C PHE A 3 -80.66 -8.98 -47.92
N SER A 4 -80.04 -7.81 -47.62
CA SER A 4 -79.79 -7.21 -46.27
C SER A 4 -78.47 -7.74 -45.66
N ALA A 5 -77.58 -7.04 -44.94
CA ALA A 5 -77.64 -5.81 -44.15
C ALA A 5 -76.17 -5.31 -43.94
N ALA A 6 -75.92 -3.99 -43.99
CA ALA A 6 -75.57 -3.14 -42.84
C ALA A 6 -74.15 -3.35 -42.26
N ARG A 7 -73.23 -2.38 -42.44
CA ARG A 7 -72.90 -1.25 -41.52
C ARG A 7 -71.54 -1.51 -40.86
N ALA A 8 -70.63 -0.57 -40.64
CA ALA A 8 -70.59 0.87 -40.89
C ALA A 8 -69.15 1.42 -40.70
N ALA A 9 -68.93 2.59 -41.32
CA ALA A 9 -68.10 3.73 -40.90
C ALA A 9 -66.57 3.55 -40.84
N ALA A 10 -65.81 4.12 -41.79
CA ALA A 10 -65.41 5.55 -41.91
C ALA A 10 -64.24 5.87 -40.94
N ARG A 11 -63.18 6.62 -41.24
CA ARG A 11 -62.86 7.62 -42.26
C ARG A 11 -61.33 7.89 -42.09
N TRP A 12 -60.52 7.85 -43.16
CA TRP A 12 -59.96 9.02 -43.87
C TRP A 12 -58.56 9.52 -43.41
N ILE A 13 -57.74 9.83 -44.43
CA ILE A 13 -56.62 10.80 -44.53
C ILE A 13 -55.21 10.31 -44.16
N ALA A 14 -54.39 10.09 -45.20
CA ALA A 14 -52.93 10.26 -45.18
C ALA A 14 -52.60 11.76 -45.35
N PRO A 15 -51.48 12.32 -44.82
CA PRO A 15 -50.22 12.31 -45.59
C PRO A 15 -48.88 12.41 -44.80
N PHE A 16 -47.78 12.11 -45.51
CA PHE A 16 -46.37 12.58 -45.41
C PHE A 16 -45.80 13.14 -44.09
N LEU A 17 -44.70 12.54 -43.60
CA LEU A 17 -43.70 13.21 -42.75
C LEU A 17 -42.26 12.86 -43.14
N THR A 18 -41.64 13.86 -43.79
CA THR A 18 -40.29 14.43 -43.64
C THR A 18 -39.22 13.64 -42.86
N VAL A 19 -38.11 13.38 -43.55
CA VAL A 19 -36.81 12.96 -43.00
C VAL A 19 -36.13 14.16 -42.35
N ALA A 20 -35.76 14.04 -41.06
CA ALA A 20 -34.84 14.96 -40.39
C ALA A 20 -33.64 14.16 -39.86
N ALA A 21 -32.47 14.43 -40.43
CA ALA A 21 -31.19 13.91 -39.98
C ALA A 21 -30.70 14.74 -38.77
N VAL A 22 -30.43 14.07 -37.64
CA VAL A 22 -29.71 14.68 -36.51
C VAL A 22 -28.28 14.14 -36.53
N VAL A 23 -27.34 15.06 -36.74
CA VAL A 23 -25.90 14.84 -36.66
C VAL A 23 -25.55 14.53 -35.21
N GLY A 24 -25.16 13.29 -34.93
CA GLY A 24 -24.64 12.87 -33.63
C GLY A 24 -23.22 13.38 -33.44
N THR A 25 -23.05 14.41 -32.61
CA THR A 25 -21.75 14.78 -32.03
C THR A 25 -21.28 13.66 -31.11
N GLY A 26 -20.16 13.03 -31.45
CA GLY A 26 -19.54 11.98 -30.66
C GLY A 26 -19.11 12.49 -29.28
N LEU A 27 -19.78 12.00 -28.24
CA LEU A 27 -19.28 12.03 -26.88
C LEU A 27 -18.19 10.97 -26.77
N VAL A 28 -16.94 11.40 -26.57
CA VAL A 28 -15.85 10.52 -26.16
C VAL A 28 -16.20 10.05 -24.74
N ALA A 29 -16.71 8.84 -24.61
CA ALA A 29 -16.90 8.21 -23.32
C ALA A 29 -15.52 7.89 -22.74
N HIS A 30 -15.09 8.64 -21.71
CA HIS A 30 -13.98 8.21 -20.88
C HIS A 30 -14.38 6.91 -20.17
N PRO A 31 -13.53 5.86 -20.15
CA PRO A 31 -13.84 4.67 -19.40
C PRO A 31 -13.98 5.05 -17.91
N ALA A 32 -15.12 4.69 -17.32
CA ALA A 32 -15.32 4.82 -15.89
C ALA A 32 -14.26 3.98 -15.15
N PRO A 33 -13.76 4.43 -13.98
CA PRO A 33 -12.87 3.62 -13.18
C PRO A 33 -13.55 2.28 -12.86
N THR A 34 -12.87 1.19 -13.18
CA THR A 34 -13.32 -0.16 -12.82
C THR A 34 -13.19 -0.35 -11.32
N LEU A 35 -14.32 -0.24 -10.60
CA LEU A 35 -14.46 -0.73 -9.24
C LEU A 35 -14.09 -2.21 -9.21
N ARG A 36 -13.00 -2.56 -8.52
CA ARG A 36 -12.71 -3.96 -8.20
C ARG A 36 -13.59 -4.37 -7.04
N LEU A 37 -14.47 -5.34 -7.29
CA LEU A 37 -15.25 -6.00 -6.24
C LEU A 37 -14.28 -6.74 -5.29
N ALA A 38 -14.57 -6.72 -4.00
CA ALA A 38 -13.83 -7.48 -2.97
C ALA A 38 -13.74 -8.99 -3.27
N ASP A 39 -14.68 -9.51 -4.08
CA ASP A 39 -14.75 -10.90 -4.56
C ASP A 39 -13.70 -11.27 -5.63
N ALA A 40 -12.85 -10.33 -6.06
CA ALA A 40 -11.71 -10.64 -6.90
C ALA A 40 -10.68 -11.47 -6.11
N ALA A 41 -10.15 -12.52 -6.73
CA ALA A 41 -9.09 -13.34 -6.13
C ALA A 41 -7.94 -12.47 -5.59
N ASP A 42 -7.39 -12.85 -4.44
CA ASP A 42 -6.33 -12.10 -3.77
C ASP A 42 -5.14 -11.84 -4.73
N PRO A 43 -4.82 -10.56 -5.00
CA PRO A 43 -3.76 -10.19 -5.93
C PRO A 43 -2.36 -10.53 -5.41
N LEU A 44 -2.20 -10.99 -4.16
CA LEU A 44 -0.93 -11.40 -3.57
C LEU A 44 -0.76 -12.93 -3.48
N ALA A 45 -1.78 -13.73 -3.80
CA ALA A 45 -1.73 -15.18 -3.74
C ALA A 45 -1.13 -15.87 -4.99
N GLY A 46 -0.56 -17.06 -4.84
CA GLY A 46 -0.16 -17.91 -5.98
C GLY A 46 1.18 -17.56 -6.65
N ALA A 47 1.99 -16.69 -6.04
CA ALA A 47 3.40 -16.51 -6.38
C ALA A 47 4.18 -16.10 -5.11
N PRO A 48 5.49 -16.42 -5.00
CA PRO A 48 6.31 -15.94 -3.88
C PRO A 48 6.53 -14.43 -3.96
N PHE A 49 6.82 -13.79 -2.83
CA PHE A 49 7.30 -12.41 -2.82
C PHE A 49 8.78 -12.32 -3.20
N TYR A 50 9.18 -11.21 -3.80
CA TYR A 50 10.54 -11.04 -4.31
C TYR A 50 11.57 -10.77 -3.20
N VAL A 51 12.64 -11.57 -3.20
CA VAL A 51 13.84 -11.34 -2.37
C VAL A 51 14.80 -10.47 -3.16
N ASN A 52 15.14 -9.29 -2.64
CA ASN A 52 16.08 -8.39 -3.29
C ASN A 52 17.53 -8.88 -3.10
N PRO A 53 18.22 -9.37 -4.16
CA PRO A 53 19.59 -9.86 -4.07
C PRO A 53 20.61 -8.75 -3.80
N ASN A 54 20.20 -7.49 -3.90
CA ASN A 54 21.03 -6.31 -3.66
C ASN A 54 20.61 -5.56 -2.38
N SER A 55 19.89 -6.21 -1.45
CA SER A 55 19.53 -5.59 -0.18
C SER A 55 20.75 -5.38 0.73
N ALA A 56 20.64 -4.47 1.70
CA ALA A 56 21.70 -4.28 2.70
C ALA A 56 21.91 -5.55 3.53
N ALA A 57 20.83 -6.26 3.89
CA ALA A 57 20.90 -7.56 4.54
C ALA A 57 21.65 -8.61 3.70
N MET A 58 21.37 -8.69 2.38
CA MET A 58 22.07 -9.61 1.49
C MET A 58 23.57 -9.29 1.41
N ARG A 59 23.93 -8.00 1.29
CA ARG A 59 25.34 -7.60 1.36
C ARG A 59 25.97 -7.97 2.70
N ALA A 60 25.29 -7.72 3.82
CA ALA A 60 25.80 -8.04 5.15
C ALA A 60 26.01 -9.55 5.33
N ALA A 61 25.06 -10.39 4.88
CA ALA A 61 25.18 -11.84 4.95
C ALA A 61 26.34 -12.36 4.09
N GLN A 62 26.51 -11.85 2.87
CA GLN A 62 27.59 -12.24 1.96
C GLN A 62 29.00 -11.88 2.45
N HIS A 63 29.12 -10.80 3.24
CA HIS A 63 30.40 -10.30 3.76
C HIS A 63 30.67 -10.72 5.22
N ALA A 64 29.77 -11.49 5.84
CA ALA A 64 29.96 -11.96 7.22
C ALA A 64 31.08 -13.02 7.28
N ASP A 65 32.08 -12.79 8.14
CA ASP A 65 33.18 -13.72 8.39
C ASP A 65 33.44 -13.84 9.91
N PRO A 66 33.11 -14.99 10.55
CA PRO A 66 32.48 -16.17 9.95
C PRO A 66 31.04 -15.90 9.48
N PRO A 67 30.45 -16.75 8.63
CA PRO A 67 29.06 -16.61 8.20
C PRO A 67 28.08 -16.52 9.37
N SER A 68 27.12 -15.60 9.30
CA SER A 68 26.04 -15.45 10.29
C SER A 68 24.74 -16.08 9.78
N PRO A 69 24.21 -17.13 10.45
CA PRO A 69 22.91 -17.70 10.10
C PRO A 69 21.77 -16.69 10.26
N GLU A 70 21.87 -15.78 11.24
CA GLU A 70 20.88 -14.75 11.50
C GLU A 70 20.77 -13.75 10.33
N LEU A 71 21.91 -13.22 9.87
CA LEU A 71 21.94 -12.34 8.70
C LEU A 71 21.47 -13.06 7.44
N THR A 72 21.81 -14.35 7.29
CA THR A 72 21.38 -15.17 6.16
C THR A 72 19.86 -15.40 6.16
N ALA A 73 19.25 -15.63 7.32
CA ALA A 73 17.80 -15.78 7.45
C ALA A 73 17.07 -14.48 7.07
N VAL A 74 17.53 -13.33 7.58
CA VAL A 74 16.95 -12.02 7.23
C VAL A 74 17.14 -11.71 5.74
N ALA A 75 18.33 -11.92 5.19
CA ALA A 75 18.65 -11.63 3.80
C ALA A 75 17.81 -12.43 2.79
N ASN A 76 17.51 -13.68 3.10
CA ASN A 76 16.74 -14.58 2.23
C ASN A 76 15.22 -14.46 2.41
N THR A 77 14.74 -13.59 3.30
CA THR A 77 13.30 -13.34 3.48
C THR A 77 12.88 -12.13 2.65
N PRO A 78 11.81 -12.22 1.83
CA PRO A 78 11.37 -11.13 0.98
C PRO A 78 10.93 -9.92 1.80
N GLN A 79 11.23 -8.72 1.32
CA GLN A 79 11.00 -7.46 2.04
C GLN A 79 10.60 -6.36 1.05
N ALA A 80 9.96 -5.30 1.53
CA ALA A 80 9.63 -4.16 0.68
C ALA A 80 10.87 -3.36 0.24
N TYR A 81 10.86 -2.88 -1.00
CA TYR A 81 11.80 -1.87 -1.48
C TYR A 81 11.25 -0.47 -1.24
N TRP A 82 11.92 0.28 -0.36
CA TRP A 82 11.51 1.64 0.01
C TRP A 82 11.97 2.65 -1.05
N ILE A 83 11.00 3.31 -1.66
CA ILE A 83 11.18 4.36 -2.65
C ILE A 83 11.05 5.69 -1.92
N VAL A 84 12.17 6.39 -1.77
CA VAL A 84 12.26 7.71 -1.13
C VAL A 84 12.67 8.77 -2.16
N PRO A 85 12.47 10.07 -1.89
CA PRO A 85 12.91 11.14 -2.79
C PRO A 85 14.37 10.96 -3.24
N GLY A 86 14.62 11.13 -4.54
CA GLY A 86 15.89 10.82 -5.19
C GLY A 86 15.94 9.47 -5.91
N GLY A 87 15.01 8.56 -5.62
CA GLY A 87 14.79 7.35 -6.43
C GLY A 87 14.21 7.67 -7.81
N SER A 88 14.73 7.03 -8.86
CA SER A 88 14.29 7.27 -10.25
C SER A 88 13.22 6.27 -10.70
N ALA A 89 12.35 6.69 -11.63
CA ALA A 89 11.40 5.79 -12.30
C ALA A 89 12.09 4.58 -12.96
N ALA A 90 13.30 4.77 -13.49
CA ALA A 90 14.10 3.69 -14.07
C ALA A 90 14.50 2.64 -13.02
N THR A 91 14.84 3.07 -11.80
CA THR A 91 15.16 2.17 -10.68
C THR A 91 13.95 1.33 -10.28
N VAL A 92 12.76 1.95 -10.24
CA VAL A 92 11.50 1.23 -9.98
C VAL A 92 11.24 0.20 -11.07
N GLY A 93 11.33 0.60 -12.34
CA GLY A 93 11.10 -0.32 -13.46
C GLY A 93 12.10 -1.47 -13.51
N GLN A 94 13.37 -1.22 -13.18
CA GLN A 94 14.36 -2.28 -13.06
C GLN A 94 14.01 -3.26 -11.94
N TYR A 95 13.70 -2.77 -10.74
CA TYR A 95 13.36 -3.62 -9.59
C TYR A 95 12.13 -4.50 -9.86
N VAL A 96 11.08 -3.92 -10.44
CA VAL A 96 9.86 -4.63 -10.83
C VAL A 96 10.14 -5.64 -11.94
N GLY A 97 10.97 -5.27 -12.94
CA GLY A 97 11.41 -6.16 -14.00
C GLY A 97 12.19 -7.37 -13.49
N ASP A 98 13.14 -7.17 -12.57
CA ASP A 98 13.92 -8.24 -11.95
C ASP A 98 13.03 -9.20 -11.16
N ALA A 99 12.05 -8.68 -10.41
CA ALA A 99 11.07 -9.48 -9.67
C ALA A 99 10.20 -10.33 -10.60
N ASN A 100 9.68 -9.72 -11.67
CA ASN A 100 8.90 -10.44 -12.69
C ASN A 100 9.72 -11.54 -13.36
N ALA A 101 10.99 -11.27 -13.69
CA ALA A 101 11.90 -12.27 -14.27
C ALA A 101 12.18 -13.44 -13.31
N ALA A 102 12.13 -13.19 -12.00
CA ALA A 102 12.21 -14.21 -10.96
C ALA A 102 10.87 -14.94 -10.70
N GLY A 103 9.78 -14.57 -11.39
CA GLY A 103 8.45 -15.12 -11.15
C GLY A 103 7.88 -14.78 -9.77
N ALA A 104 8.30 -13.66 -9.19
CA ALA A 104 7.97 -13.25 -7.83
C ALA A 104 7.26 -11.88 -7.83
N ILE A 105 6.45 -11.63 -6.80
CA ILE A 105 5.72 -10.38 -6.61
C ILE A 105 6.65 -9.37 -5.92
N PRO A 106 7.02 -8.24 -6.56
CA PRO A 106 7.71 -7.15 -5.88
C PRO A 106 6.78 -6.46 -4.87
N VAL A 107 7.33 -6.13 -3.70
CA VAL A 107 6.68 -5.25 -2.72
C VAL A 107 7.44 -3.93 -2.70
N LEU A 108 6.73 -2.83 -2.93
CA LEU A 108 7.24 -1.47 -2.89
C LEU A 108 6.65 -0.73 -1.69
N SER A 109 7.44 0.12 -1.04
CA SER A 109 6.97 1.08 -0.05
C SER A 109 7.29 2.49 -0.53
N ILE A 110 6.28 3.26 -0.93
CA ILE A 110 6.45 4.64 -1.39
C ILE A 110 6.44 5.54 -0.15
N TYR A 111 7.51 6.32 0.06
CA TYR A 111 7.69 7.09 1.29
C TYR A 111 8.31 8.46 1.03
N GLY A 112 7.57 9.33 0.35
CA GLY A 112 8.01 10.64 -0.12
C GLY A 112 7.01 11.78 0.10
N ILE A 113 5.94 11.61 0.87
CA ILE A 113 4.95 12.66 1.12
C ILE A 113 5.60 13.97 1.63
N PRO A 114 5.17 15.17 1.19
CA PRO A 114 5.65 16.41 1.78
C PRO A 114 5.43 16.46 3.30
N HIS A 115 6.38 17.09 4.00
CA HIS A 115 6.42 17.10 5.46
C HIS A 115 6.46 15.70 6.08
N ARG A 116 7.18 14.76 5.43
CA ARG A 116 7.30 13.38 5.88
C ARG A 116 7.81 13.33 7.32
N ASP A 117 7.20 12.45 8.11
CA ASP A 117 7.52 12.24 9.53
C ASP A 117 7.45 13.51 10.40
N CYS A 118 6.78 14.57 9.91
CA CYS A 118 6.56 15.82 10.63
C CYS A 118 7.83 16.46 11.23
N GLY A 119 9.00 16.21 10.63
CA GLY A 119 10.28 16.72 11.12
C GLY A 119 10.97 15.87 12.20
N SER A 120 10.49 14.65 12.45
CA SER A 120 11.09 13.67 13.37
C SER A 120 12.27 12.90 12.71
N PHE A 121 12.66 11.74 13.23
CA PHE A 121 13.91 11.05 12.86
C PHE A 121 14.00 10.60 11.40
N ALA A 122 12.87 10.38 10.73
CA ALA A 122 12.76 10.01 9.32
C ALA A 122 12.29 11.20 8.45
N ALA A 123 12.45 12.44 8.93
CA ALA A 123 12.08 13.65 8.21
C ALA A 123 12.60 13.69 6.77
N GLY A 124 11.80 14.25 5.87
CA GLY A 124 12.12 14.37 4.46
C GLY A 124 10.87 14.58 3.62
N GLY A 125 10.80 13.87 2.49
CA GLY A 125 9.70 14.00 1.55
C GLY A 125 10.00 14.97 0.41
N MET A 126 9.07 15.03 -0.55
CA MET A 126 9.15 15.95 -1.68
C MET A 126 8.97 17.40 -1.22
N GLY A 127 9.56 18.34 -1.96
CA GLY A 127 9.55 19.77 -1.60
C GLY A 127 8.19 20.46 -1.76
N SER A 128 7.29 19.89 -2.57
CA SER A 128 5.96 20.42 -2.81
C SER A 128 4.98 19.31 -3.24
N GLY A 129 3.68 19.59 -3.16
CA GLY A 129 2.66 18.71 -3.71
C GLY A 129 2.77 18.49 -5.22
N ALA A 130 3.26 19.48 -5.99
CA ALA A 130 3.48 19.34 -7.43
C ALA A 130 4.62 18.35 -7.73
N ASP A 131 5.72 18.46 -6.98
CA ASP A 131 6.85 17.53 -7.12
C ASP A 131 6.43 16.11 -6.73
N TYR A 132 5.62 15.97 -5.68
CA TYR A 132 5.05 14.67 -5.28
C TYR A 132 4.19 14.04 -6.38
N ARG A 133 3.29 14.80 -7.01
CA ARG A 133 2.46 14.29 -8.12
C ARG A 133 3.32 13.82 -9.30
N SER A 134 4.30 14.62 -9.71
CA SER A 134 5.25 14.27 -10.77
C SER A 134 6.06 13.01 -10.44
N TRP A 135 6.46 12.87 -9.18
CA TRP A 135 7.19 11.70 -8.69
C TRP A 135 6.33 10.43 -8.72
N ILE A 136 5.08 10.52 -8.27
CA ILE A 136 4.09 9.43 -8.37
C ILE A 136 3.86 9.02 -9.82
N ASP A 137 3.72 9.97 -10.75
CA ASP A 137 3.55 9.67 -12.18
C ASP A 137 4.75 8.90 -12.73
N GLY A 138 5.96 9.28 -12.32
CA GLY A 138 7.19 8.56 -12.67
C GLY A 138 7.22 7.13 -12.10
N ILE A 139 6.82 6.93 -10.84
CA ILE A 139 6.72 5.60 -10.22
C ILE A 139 5.69 4.74 -10.96
N ALA A 140 4.50 5.27 -11.24
CA ALA A 140 3.45 4.57 -11.97
C ALA A 140 3.93 4.14 -13.38
N GLY A 141 4.63 5.03 -14.09
CA GLY A 141 5.27 4.71 -15.37
C GLY A 141 6.35 3.63 -15.27
N GLY A 142 7.11 3.59 -14.16
CA GLY A 142 8.12 2.57 -13.90
C GLY A 142 7.54 1.19 -13.56
N VAL A 143 6.44 1.15 -12.79
CA VAL A 143 5.71 -0.09 -12.48
C VAL A 143 5.13 -0.71 -13.76
N GLY A 144 4.55 0.11 -14.63
CA GLY A 144 3.95 -0.36 -15.88
C GLY A 144 2.69 -1.19 -15.64
N GLY A 145 2.50 -2.28 -16.39
CA GLY A 145 1.39 -3.22 -16.24
C GLY A 145 1.75 -4.48 -15.44
N SER A 146 2.60 -4.33 -14.43
CA SER A 146 3.25 -5.43 -13.71
C SER A 146 2.49 -5.78 -12.44
N ARG A 147 2.45 -7.08 -12.11
CA ARG A 147 1.92 -7.49 -10.80
C ARG A 147 2.84 -6.99 -9.68
N VAL A 148 2.34 -6.10 -8.84
CA VAL A 148 3.13 -5.48 -7.75
C VAL A 148 2.25 -5.21 -6.53
N ALA A 149 2.82 -5.33 -5.33
CA ALA A 149 2.21 -4.82 -4.10
C ALA A 149 2.84 -3.46 -3.75
N ILE A 150 2.02 -2.45 -3.47
CA ILE A 150 2.47 -1.09 -3.16
C ILE A 150 1.89 -0.68 -1.82
N VAL A 151 2.75 -0.47 -0.83
CA VAL A 151 2.43 0.20 0.43
C VAL A 151 2.66 1.69 0.23
N LEU A 152 1.61 2.49 0.41
CA LEU A 152 1.60 3.91 0.07
C LEU A 152 1.69 4.77 1.32
N GLU A 153 2.82 5.48 1.42
CA GLU A 153 3.11 6.52 2.39
C GLU A 153 2.87 6.11 3.85
N PRO A 154 3.71 5.20 4.39
CA PRO A 154 3.75 4.89 5.81
C PRO A 154 3.60 6.12 6.70
N ASP A 155 2.75 6.02 7.72
CA ASP A 155 2.46 7.07 8.72
C ASP A 155 1.72 8.30 8.20
N ALA A 156 1.59 8.52 6.90
CA ALA A 156 1.17 9.82 6.38
C ALA A 156 -0.22 10.24 6.89
N LEU A 157 -1.20 9.34 6.84
CA LEU A 157 -2.55 9.59 7.34
C LEU A 157 -2.60 9.64 8.87
N ALA A 158 -1.90 8.73 9.55
CA ALA A 158 -1.90 8.64 11.01
C ALA A 158 -1.21 9.85 11.67
N MET A 159 -0.17 10.39 11.05
CA MET A 159 0.58 11.53 11.57
C MET A 159 0.07 12.89 11.07
N ALA A 160 -1.02 12.92 10.29
CA ALA A 160 -1.48 14.12 9.60
C ALA A 160 -1.91 15.28 10.52
N ASP A 161 -2.19 15.00 11.81
CA ASP A 161 -2.59 16.01 12.80
C ASP A 161 -1.44 16.90 13.28
N CYS A 162 -0.19 16.56 12.92
CA CYS A 162 0.96 17.44 13.11
C CYS A 162 0.92 18.68 12.21
N LEU A 163 0.09 18.64 11.16
CA LEU A 163 0.01 19.67 10.12
C LEU A 163 -1.10 20.68 10.42
N SER A 164 -0.98 21.87 9.82
CA SER A 164 -2.10 22.82 9.73
C SER A 164 -3.28 22.20 8.97
N ALA A 165 -4.49 22.75 9.13
CA ALA A 165 -5.68 22.22 8.47
C ALA A 165 -5.53 22.15 6.94
N ASP A 166 -4.96 23.19 6.32
CA ASP A 166 -4.75 23.25 4.86
C ASP A 166 -3.72 22.22 4.39
N GLN A 167 -2.60 22.08 5.11
CA GLN A 167 -1.57 21.07 4.79
C GLN A 167 -2.07 19.64 5.02
N ARG A 168 -2.92 19.43 6.05
CA ARG A 168 -3.55 18.13 6.30
C ARG A 168 -4.50 17.76 5.15
N GLN A 169 -5.28 18.73 4.67
CA GLN A 169 -6.14 18.52 3.50
C GLN A 169 -5.31 18.24 2.24
N GLU A 170 -4.23 19.01 2.01
CA GLU A 170 -3.30 18.76 0.90
C GLU A 170 -2.73 17.33 0.96
N ARG A 171 -2.30 16.87 2.15
CA ARG A 171 -1.82 15.49 2.34
C ARG A 171 -2.86 14.47 1.88
N TYR A 172 -4.11 14.61 2.29
CA TYR A 172 -5.17 13.69 1.85
C TYR A 172 -5.39 13.73 0.33
N ASP A 173 -5.31 14.92 -0.28
CA ASP A 173 -5.45 15.08 -1.73
C ASP A 173 -4.25 14.51 -2.52
N LEU A 174 -3.05 14.51 -1.93
CA LEU A 174 -1.86 13.88 -2.50
C LEU A 174 -1.91 12.36 -2.39
N ILE A 175 -2.35 11.80 -1.25
CA ILE A 175 -2.57 10.36 -1.12
C ILE A 175 -3.63 9.88 -2.11
N ARG A 176 -4.76 10.60 -2.22
CA ARG A 176 -5.79 10.28 -3.22
C ARG A 176 -5.24 10.30 -4.64
N TYR A 177 -4.44 11.31 -4.99
CA TYR A 177 -3.79 11.37 -6.30
C TYR A 177 -2.88 10.16 -6.56
N ALA A 178 -2.13 9.73 -5.55
CA ALA A 178 -1.28 8.55 -5.66
C ALA A 178 -2.09 7.28 -5.85
N VAL A 179 -3.17 7.09 -5.08
CA VAL A 179 -4.11 5.98 -5.30
C VAL A 179 -4.63 6.01 -6.73
N ASP A 180 -5.24 7.10 -7.17
CA ASP A 180 -5.85 7.23 -8.51
C ASP A 180 -4.84 7.04 -9.66
N SER A 181 -3.57 7.37 -9.43
CA SER A 181 -2.52 7.25 -10.46
C SER A 181 -1.95 5.85 -10.54
N LEU A 182 -1.70 5.21 -9.40
CA LEU A 182 -1.12 3.88 -9.31
C LEU A 182 -2.14 2.79 -9.71
N THR A 183 -3.42 2.97 -9.39
CA THR A 183 -4.48 1.99 -9.68
C THR A 183 -4.99 2.04 -11.12
N LYS A 184 -4.48 2.97 -11.95
CA LYS A 184 -4.63 2.90 -13.42
C LYS A 184 -4.06 1.60 -13.98
N ASP A 185 -3.03 1.06 -13.34
CA ASP A 185 -2.58 -0.30 -13.61
C ASP A 185 -3.45 -1.30 -12.82
N PRO A 186 -4.27 -2.12 -13.50
CA PRO A 186 -5.02 -3.16 -12.81
C PRO A 186 -4.10 -4.22 -12.18
N ALA A 187 -2.84 -4.39 -12.59
CA ALA A 187 -1.96 -5.37 -11.97
C ALA A 187 -1.38 -4.90 -10.62
N ALA A 188 -1.47 -3.60 -10.30
CA ALA A 188 -1.00 -3.05 -9.04
C ALA A 188 -2.02 -3.25 -7.90
N ALA A 189 -1.57 -3.86 -6.80
CA ALA A 189 -2.30 -3.94 -5.54
C ALA A 189 -1.81 -2.83 -4.60
N VAL A 190 -2.59 -1.76 -4.48
CA VAL A 190 -2.25 -0.57 -3.68
C VAL A 190 -2.89 -0.67 -2.29
N TYR A 191 -2.08 -0.47 -1.26
CA TYR A 191 -2.46 -0.45 0.16
C TYR A 191 -2.04 0.90 0.76
N VAL A 192 -3.01 1.74 1.09
CA VAL A 192 -2.78 3.04 1.75
C VAL A 192 -2.43 2.81 3.22
N ASP A 193 -1.34 3.37 3.73
CA ASP A 193 -0.95 3.11 5.11
C ASP A 193 -1.91 3.72 6.14
N ALA A 194 -2.26 2.91 7.13
CA ALA A 194 -3.26 3.19 8.16
C ALA A 194 -2.68 3.18 9.59
N GLY A 195 -1.35 3.28 9.73
CA GLY A 195 -0.71 3.23 11.04
C GLY A 195 -0.86 1.87 11.70
N HIS A 196 -1.36 1.84 12.94
CA HIS A 196 -1.47 0.62 13.76
C HIS A 196 -2.54 0.78 14.85
N LEU A 197 -2.91 -0.31 15.55
CA LEU A 197 -4.08 -0.32 16.43
C LEU A 197 -4.07 0.71 17.56
N ARG A 198 -2.88 1.12 18.02
CA ARG A 198 -2.70 2.12 19.10
C ARG A 198 -2.47 3.55 18.64
N TRP A 199 -2.62 3.86 17.36
CA TRP A 199 -2.41 5.22 16.86
C TRP A 199 -3.73 6.00 16.81
N HIS A 200 -4.72 5.44 16.12
CA HIS A 200 -6.06 6.02 15.95
C HIS A 200 -7.12 4.95 16.16
N SER A 201 -8.33 5.35 16.55
CA SER A 201 -9.48 4.45 16.53
C SER A 201 -9.74 3.92 15.11
N PRO A 202 -10.35 2.74 14.94
CA PRO A 202 -10.77 2.25 13.63
C PRO A 202 -11.65 3.25 12.88
N GLU A 203 -12.56 3.94 13.58
CA GLU A 203 -13.46 4.93 13.01
C GLU A 203 -12.72 6.15 12.46
N ASP A 204 -11.77 6.69 13.24
CA ASP A 204 -10.97 7.85 12.82
C ASP A 204 -10.10 7.50 11.62
N MET A 205 -9.46 6.33 11.63
CA MET A 205 -8.60 5.91 10.52
C MET A 205 -9.40 5.57 9.26
N ALA A 206 -10.54 4.88 9.40
CA ALA A 206 -11.44 4.62 8.28
C ALA A 206 -11.95 5.91 7.64
N ALA A 207 -12.27 6.95 8.43
CA ALA A 207 -12.65 8.25 7.89
C ALA A 207 -11.53 8.88 7.05
N ARG A 208 -10.27 8.82 7.54
CA ARG A 208 -9.09 9.31 6.79
C ARG A 208 -8.86 8.51 5.51
N LEU A 209 -8.94 7.19 5.55
CA LEU A 209 -8.79 6.31 4.39
C LEU A 209 -9.87 6.57 3.33
N ASN A 210 -11.12 6.69 3.74
CA ASN A 210 -12.23 7.06 2.84
C ASN A 210 -12.00 8.43 2.21
N GLN A 211 -11.52 9.41 2.98
CA GLN A 211 -11.12 10.71 2.44
C GLN A 211 -9.96 10.54 1.45
N ALA A 212 -8.95 9.72 1.75
CA ALA A 212 -7.80 9.49 0.88
C ALA A 212 -8.10 8.59 -0.35
N GLY A 213 -9.34 8.14 -0.55
CA GLY A 213 -9.74 7.38 -1.73
C GLY A 213 -9.46 5.87 -1.67
N VAL A 214 -9.43 5.27 -0.48
CA VAL A 214 -9.16 3.82 -0.31
C VAL A 214 -10.07 2.92 -1.14
N GLY A 215 -11.30 3.36 -1.46
CA GLY A 215 -12.23 2.61 -2.31
C GLY A 215 -11.79 2.41 -3.77
N HIS A 216 -10.76 3.12 -4.22
CA HIS A 216 -10.12 2.89 -5.52
C HIS A 216 -8.88 1.98 -5.42
N ALA A 217 -8.38 1.74 -4.21
CA ALA A 217 -7.24 0.89 -3.91
C ALA A 217 -7.68 -0.56 -3.66
N ARG A 218 -6.72 -1.46 -3.39
CA ARG A 218 -7.05 -2.79 -2.83
C ARG A 218 -7.45 -2.66 -1.36
N GLY A 219 -6.77 -1.78 -0.65
CA GLY A 219 -7.19 -1.31 0.66
C GLY A 219 -6.05 -0.63 1.40
N PHE A 220 -5.62 -1.15 2.56
CA PHE A 220 -4.71 -0.45 3.47
C PHE A 220 -3.62 -1.34 4.10
N SER A 221 -2.55 -0.73 4.63
CA SER A 221 -1.53 -1.45 5.42
C SER A 221 -1.60 -1.05 6.88
N VAL A 222 -1.27 -1.99 7.77
CA VAL A 222 -1.16 -1.75 9.21
C VAL A 222 0.17 -2.28 9.77
N ASN A 223 0.55 -1.74 10.92
CA ASN A 223 1.74 -2.10 11.70
C ASN A 223 3.08 -1.76 11.03
N THR A 224 3.10 -1.03 9.91
CA THR A 224 4.32 -0.69 9.17
C THR A 224 5.40 -0.14 10.10
N ALA A 225 6.56 -0.79 10.14
CA ALA A 225 7.67 -0.46 11.02
C ALA A 225 7.38 -0.50 12.54
N ASN A 226 6.26 -1.08 12.98
CA ASN A 226 5.91 -1.24 14.38
C ASN A 226 6.00 -2.71 14.83
N PHE A 227 5.45 -3.02 16.01
CA PHE A 227 5.74 -4.26 16.74
C PHE A 227 4.47 -4.92 17.31
N TYR A 228 3.28 -4.40 17.03
CA TYR A 228 2.04 -4.96 17.56
C TYR A 228 1.78 -6.35 17.00
N THR A 229 1.16 -7.21 17.83
CA THR A 229 0.99 -8.62 17.48
C THR A 229 0.08 -8.75 16.26
N THR A 230 0.30 -9.79 15.46
CA THR A 230 -0.51 -10.03 14.27
C THR A 230 -1.99 -10.20 14.62
N GLU A 231 -2.32 -10.81 15.76
CA GLU A 231 -3.70 -10.99 16.22
C GLU A 231 -4.37 -9.65 16.51
N ASP A 232 -3.68 -8.75 17.24
CA ASP A 232 -4.18 -7.41 17.54
C ASP A 232 -4.45 -6.60 16.25
N GLU A 233 -3.51 -6.67 15.31
CA GLU A 233 -3.59 -5.94 14.04
C GLU A 233 -4.63 -6.52 13.08
N ILE A 234 -4.91 -7.83 13.13
CA ILE A 234 -6.06 -8.42 12.44
C ILE A 234 -7.36 -7.84 13.01
N GLY A 235 -7.51 -7.79 14.33
CA GLY A 235 -8.70 -7.20 14.96
C GLY A 235 -8.92 -5.75 14.53
N TYR A 236 -7.84 -4.97 14.47
CA TYR A 236 -7.87 -3.58 14.00
C TYR A 236 -8.20 -3.48 12.50
N GLY A 237 -7.56 -4.31 11.67
CA GLY A 237 -7.78 -4.35 10.22
C GLY A 237 -9.21 -4.76 9.86
N GLU A 238 -9.78 -5.79 10.48
CA GLU A 238 -11.17 -6.18 10.23
C GLU A 238 -12.16 -5.06 10.61
N ALA A 239 -11.89 -4.32 11.70
CA ALA A 239 -12.72 -3.19 12.08
C ALA A 239 -12.69 -2.06 11.04
N ILE A 240 -11.50 -1.69 10.55
CA ILE A 240 -11.37 -0.69 9.48
C ILE A 240 -12.00 -1.18 8.18
N SER A 241 -11.81 -2.46 7.81
CA SER A 241 -12.40 -3.07 6.61
C SER A 241 -13.92 -2.90 6.60
N GLY A 242 -14.60 -3.20 7.71
CA GLY A 242 -16.05 -3.02 7.85
C GLY A 242 -16.53 -1.58 7.66
N LEU A 243 -15.66 -0.59 7.93
CA LEU A 243 -15.95 0.84 7.81
C LEU A 243 -15.47 1.45 6.48
N THR A 244 -14.80 0.66 5.63
CA THR A 244 -14.25 1.06 4.33
C THR A 244 -14.81 0.20 3.20
N ASN A 245 -16.03 -0.31 3.39
CA ASN A 245 -16.76 -1.13 2.41
C ASN A 245 -16.02 -2.42 2.01
N GLY A 246 -15.40 -3.08 2.99
CA GLY A 246 -14.71 -4.36 2.81
C GLY A 246 -13.32 -4.22 2.19
N ALA A 247 -12.63 -3.09 2.39
CA ALA A 247 -11.27 -2.93 1.89
C ALA A 247 -10.34 -3.97 2.53
N HIS A 248 -9.46 -4.56 1.72
CA HIS A 248 -8.50 -5.56 2.20
C HIS A 248 -7.29 -4.91 2.85
N TYR A 249 -6.49 -5.68 3.57
CA TYR A 249 -5.30 -5.15 4.21
C TYR A 249 -4.11 -6.09 4.24
N VAL A 250 -2.94 -5.50 4.46
CA VAL A 250 -1.69 -6.23 4.75
C VAL A 250 -1.16 -5.81 6.12
N VAL A 251 -0.48 -6.74 6.79
CA VAL A 251 0.11 -6.50 8.12
C VAL A 251 1.63 -6.58 8.01
N ASP A 252 2.35 -5.57 8.51
CA ASP A 252 3.80 -5.69 8.69
C ASP A 252 4.10 -6.63 9.87
N THR A 253 4.75 -7.75 9.59
CA THR A 253 5.17 -8.75 10.58
C THR A 253 6.69 -8.82 10.71
N SER A 254 7.42 -7.83 10.19
CA SER A 254 8.89 -7.81 10.18
C SER A 254 9.51 -7.93 11.58
N ARG A 255 8.90 -7.34 12.61
CA ARG A 255 9.51 -7.24 13.96
C ARG A 255 8.54 -7.54 15.11
N ASN A 256 7.38 -8.11 14.84
CA ASN A 256 6.32 -8.26 15.83
C ASN A 256 6.26 -9.63 16.54
N GLY A 257 7.25 -10.51 16.36
CA GLY A 257 7.23 -11.87 16.91
C GLY A 257 7.21 -11.96 18.44
N ALA A 258 7.60 -10.88 19.13
CA ALA A 258 7.56 -10.76 20.58
C ALA A 258 6.60 -9.65 21.07
N GLY A 259 5.73 -9.14 20.19
CA GLY A 259 4.85 -7.99 20.46
C GLY A 259 5.61 -6.68 20.67
N PRO A 260 4.94 -5.62 21.17
CA PRO A 260 5.56 -4.33 21.43
C PRO A 260 6.39 -4.35 22.71
N ALA A 261 7.36 -3.43 22.80
CA ALA A 261 8.04 -3.14 24.06
C ALA A 261 7.07 -2.47 25.06
N PRO A 262 7.37 -2.47 26.38
CA PRO A 262 6.59 -1.74 27.37
C PRO A 262 6.32 -0.30 26.94
N ASP A 263 5.12 0.19 27.24
CA ASP A 263 4.66 1.49 26.77
C ASP A 263 5.56 2.64 27.27
N SER A 264 6.05 3.43 26.33
CA SER A 264 6.86 4.63 26.57
C SER A 264 6.92 5.48 25.30
N ARG A 265 7.31 6.75 25.43
CA ARG A 265 7.31 7.74 24.33
C ARG A 265 7.99 7.24 23.03
N LEU A 266 9.07 6.48 23.15
CA LEU A 266 9.88 5.98 22.04
C LEU A 266 9.98 4.45 22.04
N ASN A 267 8.99 3.73 22.59
CA ASN A 267 8.98 2.26 22.59
C ASN A 267 8.97 1.64 21.18
N TRP A 268 8.74 2.45 20.15
CA TRP A 268 8.79 2.09 18.73
C TRP A 268 10.16 2.38 18.07
N CYS A 269 11.05 3.14 18.71
CA CYS A 269 12.31 3.57 18.11
C CYS A 269 13.47 2.70 18.60
N ASN A 270 13.95 1.77 17.75
CA ASN A 270 14.99 0.79 18.06
C ASN A 270 14.81 0.01 19.41
N PRO A 271 13.60 -0.45 19.78
CA PRO A 271 13.40 -1.17 21.03
C PRO A 271 14.15 -2.50 21.05
N SER A 272 14.75 -2.81 22.21
CA SER A 272 15.37 -4.11 22.44
C SER A 272 14.34 -5.22 22.73
N GLY A 273 14.80 -6.47 22.63
CA GLY A 273 14.01 -7.66 22.98
C GLY A 273 12.84 -7.96 22.03
N ARG A 274 12.78 -7.29 20.87
CA ARG A 274 11.82 -7.61 19.81
C ARG A 274 12.33 -8.78 18.97
N ALA A 275 11.44 -9.46 18.26
CA ALA A 275 11.77 -10.65 17.48
C ALA A 275 11.20 -10.53 16.06
N LEU A 276 11.85 -11.18 15.08
CA LEU A 276 11.23 -11.39 13.77
C LEU A 276 9.86 -12.05 13.95
N GLY A 277 8.86 -11.55 13.24
CA GLY A 277 7.53 -12.15 13.22
C GLY A 277 7.37 -13.18 12.11
N THR A 278 6.12 -13.50 11.77
CA THR A 278 5.79 -14.44 10.69
C THR A 278 6.43 -13.99 9.38
N PRO A 279 7.18 -14.86 8.67
CA PRO A 279 7.70 -14.54 7.34
C PRO A 279 6.57 -14.21 6.35
N PRO A 280 6.83 -13.45 5.28
CA PRO A 280 5.77 -13.01 4.38
C PRO A 280 4.97 -14.15 3.74
N THR A 281 3.65 -14.04 3.78
CA THR A 281 2.72 -15.09 3.32
C THR A 281 1.34 -14.51 3.00
N ALA A 282 0.67 -15.06 1.99
CA ALA A 282 -0.75 -14.81 1.70
C ALA A 282 -1.69 -15.79 2.46
N ALA A 283 -1.13 -16.75 3.21
CA ALA A 283 -1.91 -17.61 4.10
C ALA A 283 -2.07 -16.91 5.46
N THR A 284 -3.08 -16.05 5.55
CA THR A 284 -3.39 -15.24 6.72
C THR A 284 -4.55 -15.82 7.54
N ALA A 285 -4.81 -15.25 8.72
CA ALA A 285 -5.92 -15.62 9.59
C ALA A 285 -7.08 -14.61 9.58
N GLY A 286 -6.86 -13.40 9.04
CA GLY A 286 -7.91 -12.38 8.87
C GLY A 286 -8.72 -12.62 7.61
N ALA A 287 -10.02 -12.32 7.63
CA ALA A 287 -10.91 -12.54 6.49
C ALA A 287 -10.59 -11.62 5.30
N HIS A 288 -10.12 -10.39 5.60
CA HIS A 288 -9.72 -9.41 4.59
C HIS A 288 -8.19 -9.15 4.61
N ALA A 289 -7.42 -9.92 5.37
CA ALA A 289 -5.97 -9.85 5.36
C ALA A 289 -5.41 -10.57 4.12
N ASP A 290 -4.94 -9.83 3.12
CA ASP A 290 -4.35 -10.42 1.91
C ASP A 290 -2.98 -11.04 2.19
N ALA A 291 -2.15 -10.39 3.01
CA ALA A 291 -0.83 -10.90 3.33
C ALA A 291 -0.27 -10.39 4.65
N TYR A 292 0.57 -11.21 5.25
CA TYR A 292 1.63 -10.73 6.14
C TYR A 292 2.85 -10.40 5.29
N LEU A 293 3.44 -9.23 5.49
CA LEU A 293 4.59 -8.75 4.73
C LEU A 293 5.67 -8.26 5.68
N TRP A 294 6.92 -8.27 5.24
CA TRP A 294 7.97 -7.52 5.91
C TRP A 294 8.13 -6.19 5.17
N ILE A 295 7.40 -5.19 5.63
CA ILE A 295 7.39 -3.87 4.99
C ILE A 295 8.64 -3.12 5.48
N LYS A 296 8.81 -2.95 6.80
CA LYS A 296 10.10 -2.56 7.36
C LYS A 296 11.13 -3.66 7.13
N ARG A 297 12.36 -3.23 6.83
CA ARG A 297 13.51 -4.12 6.62
C ARG A 297 14.21 -4.40 7.96
N PRO A 298 14.16 -5.62 8.52
CA PRO A 298 14.83 -5.93 9.78
C PRO A 298 16.33 -5.64 9.71
N GLY A 299 16.82 -4.84 10.68
CA GLY A 299 18.20 -4.35 10.70
C GLY A 299 18.33 -2.87 10.40
N GLU A 300 17.36 -2.24 9.74
CA GLU A 300 17.41 -0.78 9.54
C GLU A 300 16.98 -0.03 10.79
N SER A 301 17.83 0.90 11.24
CA SER A 301 17.52 1.80 12.35
C SER A 301 16.21 2.57 12.10
N ASP A 302 15.44 2.80 13.16
CA ASP A 302 14.24 3.65 13.17
C ASP A 302 14.58 5.14 13.28
N GLY A 303 15.80 5.47 13.71
CA GLY A 303 16.22 6.84 13.91
C GLY A 303 17.35 6.96 14.93
N SER A 304 17.73 8.20 15.23
CA SER A 304 18.68 8.49 16.32
C SER A 304 18.07 8.35 17.71
N CYS A 305 16.75 8.14 17.79
CA CYS A 305 15.98 7.72 18.98
C CYS A 305 16.32 8.47 20.28
N ASP A 306 16.69 9.75 20.19
CA ASP A 306 17.16 10.60 21.29
C ASP A 306 18.33 10.01 22.12
N ASN A 307 19.04 9.01 21.59
CA ASN A 307 20.15 8.31 22.26
C ASN A 307 21.42 8.23 21.39
N GLY A 308 21.39 8.76 20.16
CA GLY A 308 22.53 8.77 19.24
C GLY A 308 22.66 7.52 18.38
N ASP A 309 21.60 6.71 18.28
CA ASP A 309 21.53 5.57 17.37
C ASP A 309 21.75 5.99 15.90
N PRO A 310 22.08 5.04 14.99
CA PRO A 310 22.28 5.35 13.59
C PRO A 310 21.05 6.01 12.93
N PRO A 311 21.23 6.89 11.94
CA PRO A 311 20.12 7.55 11.26
C PRO A 311 19.08 6.57 10.69
N ALA A 312 17.82 7.00 10.61
CA ALA A 312 16.72 6.19 10.10
C ALA A 312 17.04 5.58 8.72
N GLY A 313 16.79 4.28 8.55
CA GLY A 313 17.09 3.54 7.33
C GLY A 313 18.54 3.04 7.20
N THR A 314 19.43 3.39 8.13
CA THR A 314 20.79 2.83 8.16
C THR A 314 20.73 1.38 8.60
N PHE A 315 21.26 0.47 7.77
CA PHE A 315 21.33 -0.95 8.13
C PHE A 315 22.41 -1.22 9.18
N VAL A 316 22.02 -1.88 10.28
CA VAL A 316 22.85 -2.23 11.41
C VAL A 316 22.79 -3.75 11.58
N ASN A 317 23.90 -4.44 11.30
CA ASN A 317 23.96 -5.91 11.37
C ASN A 317 23.45 -6.44 12.72
N GLN A 318 23.82 -5.78 13.83
CA GLN A 318 23.43 -6.22 15.17
C GLN A 318 21.91 -6.18 15.37
N TYR A 319 21.20 -5.19 14.84
CA TYR A 319 19.74 -5.11 14.98
C TYR A 319 19.04 -6.27 14.25
N ALA A 320 19.53 -6.64 13.06
CA ALA A 320 19.01 -7.81 12.33
C ALA A 320 19.30 -9.10 13.09
N ILE A 321 20.52 -9.25 13.62
CA ILE A 321 20.93 -10.42 14.41
C ILE A 321 20.09 -10.56 15.68
N ASP A 322 19.85 -9.47 16.41
CA ASP A 322 19.09 -9.50 17.66
C ASP A 322 17.62 -9.89 17.41
N LEU A 323 16.99 -9.33 16.38
CA LEU A 323 15.63 -9.71 15.98
C LEU A 323 15.54 -11.21 15.64
N ALA A 324 16.53 -11.72 14.90
CA ALA A 324 16.56 -13.13 14.50
C ALA A 324 16.79 -14.07 15.69
N ARG A 325 17.74 -13.76 16.58
CA ARG A 325 18.00 -14.54 17.80
C ARG A 325 16.80 -14.60 18.72
N ASN A 326 16.11 -13.47 18.90
CA ASN A 326 14.91 -13.42 19.72
C ASN A 326 13.75 -14.22 19.11
N ALA A 327 13.79 -14.51 17.81
CA ALA A 327 12.87 -15.42 17.12
C ALA A 327 13.35 -16.89 17.10
N GLY A 328 14.52 -17.19 17.67
CA GLY A 328 15.06 -18.56 17.76
C GLY A 328 15.83 -19.04 16.53
N HIS A 329 16.33 -18.12 15.70
CA HIS A 329 17.26 -18.42 14.60
C HIS A 329 18.71 -18.54 15.06
#